data_AF-A0A0Q4XV61-F1
#
_entry.id   AF-A0A0Q4XV61-F1
#
_cell.length_a   1.000
_cell.length_b   1.000
_cell.length_c   1.000
_cell.angle_alpha   90.00
_cell.angle_beta   90.00
_cell.angle_gamma   90.00
#
_symmetry.space_group_name_H-M   'P 1'
#
loop_
_entity.id
_entity.type
_entity.pdbx_description
1 polymer ?
#
loop_
_entity_poly.entity_id
_entity_poly.type
_entity_poly.pdbx_seq_one_letter_code
_entity_poly.pdbx_strand_id
1 'polypeptide(L)' 'MDVTERSAVALATIKRRTSDNPLIDPDSLTVNVGTDAGNPDLFTVTLRYDMSANLLKIVPTFVPLPTTLTRTASIRRGGL' A
#
# COMPACT_ATOMS: atom_id res chain seq x y z
N MET A 1 20.76 3.55 -2.17
CA MET A 1 19.46 3.49 -1.48
C MET A 1 19.18 2.05 -1.14
N ASP A 2 19.17 1.76 0.16
CA ASP A 2 18.87 0.43 0.70
C ASP A 2 17.36 0.13 0.63
N VAL A 3 16.95 -1.14 0.61
CA VAL A 3 15.55 -1.59 0.53
C VAL A 3 14.74 -1.03 1.71
N THR A 4 15.34 -1.04 2.89
CA THR A 4 14.75 -0.53 4.15
C THR A 4 14.51 0.97 4.12
N GLU A 5 15.41 1.73 3.50
CA GLU A 5 15.28 3.18 3.36
C GLU A 5 14.12 3.52 2.41
N ARG A 6 13.99 2.78 1.31
CA ARG A 6 12.88 2.95 0.35
C ARG A 6 11.54 2.53 0.92
N SER A 7 11.49 1.47 1.72
CA SER A 7 10.26 1.06 2.40
C SER A 7 9.83 2.09 3.43
N ALA A 8 10.77 2.69 4.17
CA ALA A 8 10.49 3.80 5.09
C ALA A 8 9.93 5.04 4.36
N VAL A 9 10.52 5.43 3.22
CA VAL A 9 10.04 6.57 2.41
C VAL A 9 8.66 6.29 1.81
N ALA A 10 8.44 5.08 1.28
CA ALA A 10 7.13 4.68 0.77
C ALA A 10 6.09 4.72 1.88
N LEU A 11 6.36 4.10 3.03
CA LEU A 11 5.46 4.07 4.18
C LEU A 11 5.16 5.49 4.69
N ALA A 12 6.17 6.36 4.81
CA ALA A 12 5.98 7.75 5.22
C ALA A 12 5.14 8.54 4.22
N THR A 13 5.35 8.33 2.92
CA THR A 13 4.57 8.98 1.86
C THR A 13 3.12 8.53 1.89
N ILE A 14 2.89 7.22 2.06
CA ILE A 14 1.53 6.68 2.10
C ILE A 14 0.82 7.14 3.38
N LYS A 15 1.47 7.04 4.55
CA LYS A 15 0.92 7.55 5.82
C LYS A 15 0.54 9.03 5.73
N ARG A 16 1.38 9.87 5.10
CA ARG A 16 1.07 11.28 4.87
C ARG A 16 -0.13 11.50 3.94
N ARG A 17 -0.31 10.65 2.93
CA ARG A 17 -1.48 10.76 2.03
C ARG A 17 -2.76 10.19 2.64
N THR A 18 -2.64 9.27 3.60
CA THR A 18 -3.78 8.63 4.25
C THR A 18 -4.19 9.31 5.55
N SER A 19 -3.31 10.07 6.22
CA SER A 19 -3.62 10.78 7.47
C SER A 19 -4.79 11.76 7.33
N ASP A 20 -4.96 12.32 6.13
CA ASP A 20 -5.97 13.35 5.86
C ASP A 20 -7.26 12.73 5.29
N ASN A 21 -7.32 11.39 5.14
CA ASN A 21 -8.47 10.71 4.55
C ASN A 21 -9.32 10.02 5.65
N PRO A 22 -10.52 10.52 5.96
CA PRO A 22 -11.37 9.96 7.01
C PRO A 22 -11.91 8.55 6.70
N LEU A 23 -11.77 8.07 5.46
CA LEU A 23 -12.20 6.74 5.03
C LEU A 23 -11.10 5.69 5.14
N ILE A 24 -9.86 6.10 5.39
CA ILE A 24 -8.69 5.21 5.42
C ILE A 24 -8.17 5.11 6.84
N ASP A 25 -8.12 3.89 7.37
CA ASP A 25 -7.36 3.61 8.58
C ASP A 25 -5.88 3.39 8.25
N PRO A 26 -4.95 4.21 8.77
CA PRO A 26 -3.52 3.97 8.59
C PRO A 26 -3.06 2.62 9.17
N ASP A 27 -3.71 2.11 10.22
CA ASP A 27 -3.32 0.86 10.88
C ASP A 27 -3.81 -0.37 10.11
N SER A 28 -4.77 -0.20 9.18
CA SER A 28 -5.24 -1.27 8.29
C SER A 28 -4.44 -1.38 7.00
N LEU A 29 -3.36 -0.61 6.89
CA LEU A 29 -2.50 -0.58 5.72
C LEU A 29 -1.21 -1.36 5.97
N THR A 30 -0.95 -2.37 5.13
CA THR A 30 0.34 -3.06 5.07
C THR A 30 1.10 -2.66 3.82
N VAL A 31 2.38 -2.30 3.98
CA VAL A 31 3.28 -2.00 2.86
C VAL A 31 4.37 -3.05 2.83
N ASN A 32 4.51 -3.75 1.71
CA ASN A 32 5.62 -4.67 1.47
C ASN A 32 6.46 -4.13 0.31
N VAL A 33 7.77 -4.13 0.48
CA VAL A 33 8.73 -3.71 -0.54
C VAL A 33 9.73 -4.83 -0.75
N GLY A 34 9.81 -5.31 -1.98
CA GLY A 34 10.74 -6.36 -2.38
C GLY A 34 11.41 -6.04 -3.71
N THR A 35 12.53 -6.70 -3.98
CA THR A 35 13.08 -6.77 -5.34
C THR A 35 12.27 -7.75 -6.17
N ASP A 36 12.08 -7.45 -7.45
CA ASP A 36 11.46 -8.39 -8.37
C ASP A 36 12.38 -9.59 -8.62
N ALA A 37 11.85 -10.81 -8.49
CA ALA A 37 12.64 -12.03 -8.62
C ALA A 37 13.13 -12.28 -10.06
N GLY A 38 12.45 -11.71 -11.06
CA GLY A 38 12.83 -11.79 -12.48
C GLY A 38 13.71 -10.62 -12.94
N ASN A 39 13.81 -9.53 -12.17
CA ASN A 39 14.63 -8.38 -12.51
C ASN A 39 15.14 -7.64 -11.26
N PRO A 40 16.44 -7.75 -10.92
CA PRO A 40 17.02 -7.10 -9.74
C PRO A 40 17.04 -5.56 -9.84
N ASP A 41 16.84 -5.00 -11.03
CA ASP A 41 16.69 -3.56 -11.25
C ASP A 41 15.25 -3.07 -11.05
N LEU A 42 14.30 -3.97 -10.78
CA LEU A 42 12.93 -3.60 -10.42
C LEU A 42 12.71 -3.81 -8.93
N PHE A 43 12.11 -2.80 -8.31
CA PHE A 43 11.52 -2.91 -6.99
C PHE A 43 10.02 -2.94 -7.11
N THR A 44 9.40 -3.84 -6.37
CA THR A 44 7.96 -3.98 -6.32
C THR A 44 7.50 -3.53 -4.95
N VAL A 45 6.64 -2.51 -4.95
CA VAL A 45 5.96 -2.01 -3.76
C VAL A 45 4.52 -2.52 -3.82
N THR A 46 4.18 -3.38 -2.87
CA THR A 46 2.83 -3.94 -2.74
C THR A 46 2.16 -3.30 -1.53
N LEU A 47 1.06 -2.61 -1.81
CA LEU A 47 0.17 -2.03 -0.83
C LEU A 47 -1.01 -2.96 -0.61
N ARG A 48 -1.32 -3.26 0.65
CA ARG A 48 -2.52 -4.02 1.01
C ARG A 48 -3.31 -3.22 2.04
N TYR A 49 -4.59 -3.00 1.75
CA TYR A 49 -5.51 -2.32 2.65
C TYR A 49 -6.64 -3.26 3.06
N ASP A 50 -6.85 -3.40 4.36
CA ASP A 50 -7.99 -4.13 4.92
C ASP A 50 -9.18 -3.18 5.05
N MET A 51 -10.23 -3.42 4.25
CA MET A 51 -11.41 -2.58 4.20
C MET A 51 -12.40 -2.88 5.34
N SER A 52 -12.21 -3.98 6.07
CA SER A 52 -13.10 -4.40 7.15
C SER A 52 -13.02 -3.51 8.38
N ALA A 53 -11.90 -2.80 8.57
CA ALA A 53 -11.69 -1.99 9.75
C ALA A 53 -12.61 -0.76 9.81
N ASN A 54 -12.80 -0.04 8.69
CA ASN A 54 -13.53 1.23 8.67
C ASN A 54 -14.53 1.36 7.51
N LEU A 55 -14.12 1.05 6.28
CA LEU A 55 -14.95 1.32 5.09
C LEU A 55 -16.22 0.47 5.06
N LEU A 56 -16.13 -0.82 5.39
CA LEU A 56 -17.31 -1.71 5.39
C LEU A 56 -18.34 -1.39 6.48
N LYS A 57 -18.03 -0.56 7.49
CA LYS A 57 -18.99 -0.13 8.51
C LYS A 57 -20.00 0.91 7.99
N ILE A 58 -19.63 1.65 6.95
CA ILE A 58 -20.40 2.78 6.41
C ILE A 58 -21.18 2.36 5.16
N VAL A 59 -20.79 1.24 4.53
CA VAL A 59 -21.46 0.73 3.33
C VAL A 59 -22.52 -0.31 3.71
N PRO A 60 -23.71 -0.29 3.08
CA PRO A 60 -24.72 -1.29 3.37
C PRO A 60 -24.25 -2.71 3.09
N THR A 61 -24.60 -3.66 3.96
CA THR A 61 -24.13 -5.06 3.96
C THR A 61 -24.49 -5.84 2.69
N PHE A 62 -25.41 -5.33 1.87
CA PHE A 62 -25.84 -5.94 0.61
C PHE A 62 -24.96 -5.55 -0.59
N VAL A 63 -23.97 -4.66 -0.42
CA VAL A 63 -23.03 -4.31 -1.48
C VAL A 63 -21.87 -5.31 -1.45
N PRO A 64 -21.65 -6.11 -2.53
CA PRO A 64 -20.53 -7.03 -2.59
C PRO A 64 -19.22 -6.25 -2.80
N LEU A 65 -18.58 -5.91 -1.69
CA LEU A 65 -17.27 -5.27 -1.67
C LEU A 65 -16.17 -6.28 -1.33
N PRO A 66 -14.98 -6.13 -1.91
CA PRO A 66 -13.82 -6.90 -1.48
C PRO A 66 -13.44 -6.51 -0.05
N THR A 67 -13.00 -7.48 0.74
CA THR A 67 -12.50 -7.24 2.09
C THR A 67 -11.08 -6.68 2.09
N THR A 68 -10.32 -6.91 1.02
CA THR A 68 -8.93 -6.47 0.88
C THR A 68 -8.72 -5.81 -0.48
N LEU A 69 -8.07 -4.65 -0.49
CA LEU A 69 -7.60 -4.00 -1.70
C LEU A 69 -6.07 -4.13 -1.77
N THR A 70 -5.57 -4.68 -2.89
CA THR A 70 -4.13 -4.81 -3.13
C THR A 70 -3.73 -3.99 -4.34
N ARG A 71 -2.71 -3.15 -4.21
CA ARG A 71 -2.13 -2.36 -5.30
C ARG A 71 -0.63 -2.58 -5.37
N THR A 72 -0.14 -2.92 -6.55
CA THR A 72 1.27 -3.17 -6.78
C THR A 72 1.83 -2.12 -7.74
N ALA A 73 3.01 -1.57 -7.41
CA ALA A 73 3.74 -0.65 -8.27
C ALA A 73 5.18 -1.13 -8.43
N SER A 74 5.67 -1.16 -9.66
CA SER A 74 7.05 -1.53 -9.98
C SER A 74 7.86 -0.27 -10.31
N ILE A 75 8.99 -0.09 -9.62
CA ILE A 75 9.86 1.07 -9.71
C ILE A 75 11.23 0.60 -10.21
N ARG A 76 11.68 1.15 -11.35
CA ARG A 76 13.03 0.87 -11.86
C ARG A 76 14.08 1.55 -10.99
N ARG A 77 15.15 0.81 -10.72
CA ARG A 77 16.38 1.24 -10.05
C ARG A 77 17.17 2.10 -11.04
N GLY A 78 16.77 3.36 -11.24
CA GLY A 78 17.50 4.31 -12.09
C GLY A 78 16.71 5.40 -12.81
N GLY A 79 15.40 5.54 -12.58
CA GLY A 79 14.62 6.67 -13.12
C GLY A 79 14.60 7.84 -12.13
N LEU A 80 15.11 9.00 -12.56
CA LEU A 80 14.90 10.30 -11.92
C LEU A 80 13.46 10.78 -12.15
#